data_AF-A0A368W4R3-F1
#
_entry.id   AF-A0A368W4R3-F1
#
_cell.length_a   1.000
_cell.length_b   1.000
_cell.length_c   1.000
_cell.angle_alpha   90.00
_cell.angle_beta   90.00
_cell.angle_gamma   90.00
#
_symmetry.space_group_name_H-M   'P 1'
#
loop_
_entity.id
_entity.type
_entity.pdbx_description
1 polymer ?
#
loop_
_entity_poly.entity_id
_entity_poly.type
_entity_poly.pdbx_seq_one_letter_code
_entity_poly.pdbx_strand_id
1 'polypeptide(L)'
;MAKTILLAFLSIMLVAAIISSPDAAFQSSLQGLTVWWNIVFPGLLPFLVLFELIAAFGLAHAVGALLQPFMGRLFKLPGDAGLAIVLGWMGGYPAGAEAVASLRKRSLVTKQQGQRLLALAHMPNPLFMLVVIGAGFMQKPIIGSMIAAAVWLSSLWLILLLSLLSRTEDTKQNSLSPLTPAIPHQSLLQNAAEALRLGREQDGRSFGKALGDAVSSSVQKLFMIGGFMIFAAVLAKLSEPLLTPLLSEIGLSFIGPAFFEGHLGAYAAAVWDSPGAGTLANAAAIAAVLAWSGLSGILQAGYAVTGTDLKLFPFIAMRAAHAVHAFVFMLLLWKPMISLLRLLLMPSDLPAVAPAESYERTANAITIKAGDLPLLWHFSMTGCLLIALFALALFLVLYPYHRAGRSH
;
A
#
# COMPACT_ATOMS: atom_id res chain seq x y z
N MET A 1 -7.54 31.09 12.64
CA MET A 1 -6.43 31.78 13.33
C MET A 1 -5.65 30.83 14.23
N ALA A 2 -6.22 30.23 15.29
CA ALA A 2 -5.47 29.34 16.20
C ALA A 2 -4.70 28.18 15.52
N LYS A 3 -5.33 27.47 14.56
CA LYS A 3 -4.65 26.40 13.79
C LYS A 3 -3.46 26.92 12.99
N THR A 4 -3.60 28.09 12.35
CA THR A 4 -2.54 28.71 11.56
C THR A 4 -1.37 29.14 12.45
N ILE A 5 -1.66 29.72 13.62
CA ILE A 5 -0.65 30.11 14.62
C ILE A 5 0.09 28.87 15.13
N LEU A 6 -0.64 27.79 15.45
CA LEU A 6 -0.03 26.53 15.88
C LEU A 6 0.88 25.95 14.81
N LEU A 7 0.44 25.89 13.55
CA LEU A 7 1.27 25.38 12.45
C LEU A 7 2.51 26.26 12.22
N ALA A 8 2.37 27.58 12.27
CA ALA A 8 3.51 28.50 12.15
C ALA A 8 4.51 28.30 13.30
N PHE A 9 4.02 28.17 14.53
CA PHE A 9 4.84 27.87 15.70
C PHE A 9 5.59 26.54 15.56
N LEU A 10 4.89 25.47 15.14
CA LEU A 10 5.51 24.16 14.89
C LEU A 10 6.59 24.22 13.80
N SER A 11 6.35 24.97 12.72
CA SER A 11 7.35 25.18 11.67
C SER A 11 8.58 25.93 12.19
N ILE A 12 8.40 26.98 13.00
CA ILE A 12 9.53 27.71 13.61
C ILE A 12 10.30 26.81 14.57
N MET A 13 9.61 26.02 15.39
CA MET A 13 10.25 25.05 16.28
C MET A 13 11.06 24.01 15.52
N LEU A 14 10.55 23.52 14.38
CA LEU A 14 11.29 22.58 13.54
C LEU A 14 12.57 23.22 12.98
N VAL A 15 12.49 24.46 12.49
CA VAL A 15 13.66 25.22 12.02
C VAL A 15 14.67 25.39 13.15
N ALA A 16 14.22 25.77 14.36
CA ALA A 16 15.10 25.89 15.52
C ALA A 16 15.78 24.56 15.85
N ALA A 17 15.06 23.43 15.83
CA ALA A 17 15.62 22.11 16.08
C ALA A 17 16.68 21.70 15.05
N ILE A 18 16.46 22.01 13.76
CA ILE A 18 17.46 21.79 12.71
C ILE A 18 18.72 22.64 12.97
N ILE A 19 18.56 23.91 13.36
CA ILE A 19 19.69 24.80 13.66
C ILE A 19 20.44 24.35 14.91
N SER A 20 19.76 23.79 15.91
CA SER A 20 20.39 23.26 17.13
C SER A 20 21.12 21.94 16.92
N SER A 21 20.80 21.18 15.87
CA SER A 21 21.42 19.87 15.59
C SER A 21 21.59 19.63 14.07
N PRO A 22 22.39 20.48 13.40
CA PRO A 22 22.49 20.49 11.94
C PRO A 22 23.09 19.20 11.38
N ASP A 23 24.12 18.64 12.03
CA ASP A 23 24.75 17.39 11.61
C ASP A 23 23.77 16.22 11.69
N ALA A 24 23.00 16.12 12.79
CA ALA A 24 22.02 15.06 12.97
C ALA A 24 20.90 15.16 11.90
N ALA A 25 20.40 16.37 11.63
CA ALA A 25 19.41 16.60 10.59
C ALA A 25 19.96 16.25 9.21
N PHE A 26 21.16 16.70 8.88
CA PHE A 26 21.81 16.43 7.59
C PHE A 26 22.06 14.93 7.39
N GLN A 27 22.67 14.24 8.35
CA GLN A 27 22.94 12.80 8.26
C GLN A 27 21.65 11.98 8.12
N SER A 28 20.59 12.37 8.83
CA SER A 28 19.29 11.69 8.73
C SER A 28 18.61 11.94 7.39
N SER A 29 18.73 13.15 6.85
CA SER A 29 18.27 13.44 5.49
C SER A 29 19.01 12.58 4.44
N LEU A 30 20.33 12.39 4.60
CA LEU A 30 21.14 11.53 3.73
C LEU A 30 20.76 10.06 3.86
N GLN A 31 20.47 9.60 5.08
CA GLN A 31 19.98 8.24 5.31
C GLN A 31 18.62 8.01 4.62
N GLY A 32 17.66 8.92 4.82
CA GLY A 32 16.36 8.87 4.14
C GLY A 32 16.50 8.86 2.61
N LEU A 33 17.37 9.73 2.08
CA LEU A 33 17.69 9.79 0.65
C LEU A 33 18.33 8.49 0.14
N THR A 34 19.25 7.90 0.92
CA THR A 34 19.96 6.67 0.56
C THR A 34 19.00 5.49 0.47
N VAL A 35 18.13 5.32 1.46
CA VAL A 35 17.10 4.27 1.45
C VAL A 35 16.14 4.47 0.27
N TRP A 36 15.71 5.71 0.04
CA TRP A 36 14.83 6.01 -1.08
C TRP A 36 15.49 5.74 -2.44
N TRP A 37 16.69 6.27 -2.68
CA TRP A 37 17.36 6.18 -3.98
C TRP A 37 17.86 4.78 -4.32
N ASN A 38 18.45 4.07 -3.35
CA ASN A 38 19.07 2.77 -3.61
C ASN A 38 18.07 1.62 -3.58
N ILE A 39 16.93 1.77 -2.90
CA ILE A 39 16.00 0.67 -2.67
C ILE A 39 14.60 0.99 -3.21
N VAL A 40 13.97 2.07 -2.71
CA VAL A 40 12.55 2.35 -3.01
C VAL A 40 12.34 2.78 -4.46
N PHE A 41 13.13 3.72 -4.96
CA PHE A 41 12.99 4.25 -6.31
C PHE A 41 13.17 3.18 -7.41
N PRO A 42 14.30 2.46 -7.49
CA PRO A 42 14.48 1.40 -8.50
C PRO A 42 13.54 0.21 -8.27
N GLY A 43 13.19 -0.06 -7.01
CA GLY A 43 12.30 -1.16 -6.64
C GLY A 43 10.83 -0.93 -7.01
N LEU A 44 10.39 0.32 -7.21
CA LEU A 44 8.99 0.66 -7.51
C LEU A 44 8.77 1.23 -8.90
N LEU A 45 9.74 1.95 -9.48
CA LEU A 45 9.55 2.65 -10.76
C LEU A 45 9.03 1.74 -11.89
N PRO A 46 9.65 0.58 -12.20
CA PRO A 46 9.19 -0.25 -13.31
C PRO A 46 7.75 -0.72 -13.12
N PHE A 47 7.38 -1.05 -11.87
CA PHE A 47 6.05 -1.56 -11.56
C PHE A 47 4.97 -0.49 -11.58
N LEU A 48 5.29 0.71 -11.10
CA LEU A 48 4.36 1.85 -11.20
C LEU A 48 4.10 2.23 -12.66
N VAL A 49 5.13 2.21 -13.51
CA VAL A 49 4.98 2.47 -14.96
C VAL A 49 4.09 1.41 -15.61
N LEU A 50 4.36 0.13 -15.35
CA LEU A 50 3.51 -0.96 -15.87
C LEU A 50 2.07 -0.85 -15.36
N PHE A 51 1.88 -0.44 -14.11
CA PHE A 51 0.56 -0.25 -13.55
C PHE A 51 -0.21 0.92 -14.19
N GLU A 52 0.44 2.06 -14.41
CA GLU A 52 -0.13 3.20 -15.13
C GLU A 52 -0.55 2.79 -16.55
N LEU A 53 0.24 1.95 -17.22
CA LEU A 53 -0.12 1.38 -18.51
C LEU A 53 -1.34 0.44 -18.43
N ILE A 54 -1.36 -0.46 -17.44
CA ILE A 54 -2.51 -1.34 -17.15
C ILE A 54 -3.79 -0.52 -16.94
N ALA A 55 -3.68 0.59 -16.21
CA ALA A 55 -4.80 1.51 -16.00
C ALA A 55 -5.23 2.19 -17.31
N ALA A 56 -4.27 2.72 -18.09
CA ALA A 56 -4.50 3.39 -19.38
C ALA A 56 -5.09 2.46 -20.46
N PHE A 57 -4.85 1.15 -20.35
CA PHE A 57 -5.43 0.14 -21.25
C PHE A 57 -6.80 -0.36 -20.80
N GLY A 58 -7.37 0.20 -19.73
CA GLY A 58 -8.70 -0.17 -19.23
C GLY A 58 -8.70 -1.43 -18.35
N LEU A 59 -7.57 -2.11 -18.17
CA LEU A 59 -7.53 -3.37 -17.41
C LEU A 59 -7.85 -3.13 -15.93
N ALA A 60 -7.42 -2.00 -15.35
CA ALA A 60 -7.84 -1.60 -14.01
C ALA A 60 -9.37 -1.44 -13.89
N HIS A 61 -10.03 -0.94 -14.93
CA HIS A 61 -11.49 -0.79 -14.99
C HIS A 61 -12.19 -2.16 -15.05
N ALA A 62 -11.65 -3.09 -15.84
CA ALA A 62 -12.17 -4.46 -15.91
C ALA A 62 -12.08 -5.18 -14.56
N VAL A 63 -10.92 -5.12 -13.88
CA VAL A 63 -10.75 -5.71 -12.55
C VAL A 63 -11.66 -5.01 -11.52
N GLY A 64 -11.77 -3.68 -11.59
CA GLY A 64 -12.70 -2.93 -10.74
C GLY A 64 -14.15 -3.37 -10.92
N ALA A 65 -14.59 -3.62 -12.16
CA ALA A 65 -15.91 -4.15 -12.49
C ALA A 65 -16.14 -5.55 -11.90
N LEU A 66 -15.14 -6.44 -11.97
CA LEU A 66 -15.21 -7.78 -11.35
C LEU A 66 -15.33 -7.72 -9.83
N LEU A 67 -14.79 -6.66 -9.19
CA LEU A 67 -14.86 -6.47 -7.75
C LEU A 67 -16.18 -5.84 -7.26
N GLN A 68 -16.98 -5.23 -8.15
CA GLN A 68 -18.26 -4.59 -7.81
C GLN A 68 -19.19 -5.44 -6.92
N PRO A 69 -19.49 -6.72 -7.24
CA PRO A 69 -20.38 -7.53 -6.41
C PRO A 69 -19.83 -7.74 -4.99
N PHE A 70 -18.51 -7.82 -4.84
CA PHE A 70 -17.86 -7.95 -3.53
C PHE A 70 -17.93 -6.64 -2.74
N MET A 71 -17.79 -5.49 -3.41
CA MET A 71 -17.90 -4.16 -2.76
C MET A 71 -19.26 -3.94 -2.12
N GLY A 72 -20.33 -4.24 -2.85
CA GLY A 72 -21.69 -4.12 -2.35
C GLY A 72 -21.99 -5.13 -1.23
N ARG A 73 -21.66 -6.41 -1.45
CA ARG A 73 -22.05 -7.51 -0.53
C ARG A 73 -21.24 -7.54 0.75
N LEU A 74 -19.91 -7.42 0.67
CA LEU A 74 -19.04 -7.57 1.85
C LEU A 74 -18.83 -6.23 2.55
N PHE A 75 -18.62 -5.16 1.78
CA PHE A 75 -18.17 -3.88 2.35
C PHE A 75 -19.26 -2.81 2.41
N LYS A 76 -20.47 -3.06 1.87
CA LYS A 76 -21.54 -2.04 1.76
C LYS A 76 -21.03 -0.75 1.10
N LEU A 77 -20.19 -0.91 0.07
CA LEU A 77 -19.60 0.17 -0.74
C LEU A 77 -20.20 0.13 -2.17
N PRO A 78 -20.26 1.28 -2.88
CA PRO A 78 -20.73 1.30 -4.26
C PRO A 78 -19.77 0.56 -5.19
N GLY A 79 -20.25 0.12 -6.34
CA GLY A 79 -19.45 -0.64 -7.31
C GLY A 79 -18.17 0.09 -7.75
N ASP A 80 -18.24 1.42 -7.91
CA ASP A 80 -17.09 2.26 -8.30
C ASP A 80 -15.92 2.19 -7.31
N ALA A 81 -16.17 1.78 -6.07
CA ALA A 81 -15.12 1.53 -5.08
C ALA A 81 -14.13 0.45 -5.54
N GLY A 82 -14.56 -0.50 -6.37
CA GLY A 82 -13.71 -1.57 -6.90
C GLY A 82 -12.53 -1.02 -7.70
N LEU A 83 -12.76 -0.03 -8.55
CA LEU A 83 -11.69 0.63 -9.30
C LEU A 83 -10.74 1.37 -8.37
N ALA A 84 -11.25 2.13 -7.38
CA ALA A 84 -10.40 2.86 -6.45
C ALA A 84 -9.50 1.93 -5.61
N ILE A 85 -9.99 0.75 -5.24
CA ILE A 85 -9.18 -0.27 -4.56
C ILE A 85 -8.07 -0.78 -5.47
N VAL A 86 -8.37 -1.13 -6.73
CA VAL A 86 -7.35 -1.59 -7.68
C VAL A 86 -6.29 -0.52 -7.89
N LEU A 87 -6.71 0.74 -8.09
CA LEU A 87 -5.79 1.85 -8.23
C LEU A 87 -4.94 2.09 -6.98
N GLY A 88 -5.54 1.98 -5.79
CA GLY A 88 -4.83 2.18 -4.53
C GLY A 88 -3.86 1.06 -4.17
N TRP A 89 -4.28 -0.18 -4.30
CA TRP A 89 -3.45 -1.33 -3.94
C TRP A 89 -2.25 -1.48 -4.88
N MET A 90 -2.43 -1.16 -6.16
CA MET A 90 -1.35 -1.20 -7.13
C MET A 90 -0.48 0.06 -7.10
N GLY A 91 -1.07 1.24 -6.91
CA GLY A 91 -0.33 2.51 -6.87
C GLY A 91 0.26 2.86 -5.50
N GLY A 92 -0.12 2.14 -4.45
CA GLY A 92 0.30 2.38 -3.07
C GLY A 92 -0.53 3.47 -2.36
N TYR A 93 -0.07 3.82 -1.16
CA TYR A 93 -0.74 4.77 -0.25
C TYR A 93 -1.27 6.05 -0.92
N PRO A 94 -0.48 6.78 -1.75
CA PRO A 94 -0.91 8.07 -2.29
C PRO A 94 -2.00 7.88 -3.36
N ALA A 95 -1.79 6.93 -4.27
CA ALA A 95 -2.73 6.62 -5.35
C ALA A 95 -4.09 6.18 -4.79
N GLY A 96 -4.10 5.42 -3.69
CA GLY A 96 -5.34 5.02 -3.02
C GLY A 96 -6.12 6.21 -2.48
N ALA A 97 -5.44 7.14 -1.79
CA ALA A 97 -6.10 8.33 -1.28
C ALA A 97 -6.61 9.24 -2.40
N GLU A 98 -5.84 9.40 -3.49
CA GLU A 98 -6.24 10.18 -4.67
C GLU A 98 -7.47 9.57 -5.37
N ALA A 99 -7.50 8.24 -5.55
CA ALA A 99 -8.62 7.56 -6.17
C ALA A 99 -9.92 7.76 -5.36
N VAL A 100 -9.85 7.65 -4.03
CA VAL A 100 -11.01 7.88 -3.15
C VAL A 100 -11.44 9.34 -3.15
N ALA A 101 -10.49 10.27 -3.10
CA ALA A 101 -10.78 11.70 -3.20
C ALA A 101 -11.49 12.04 -4.52
N SER A 102 -11.07 11.44 -5.64
CA SER A 102 -11.71 11.60 -6.95
C SER A 102 -13.15 11.10 -6.95
N LEU A 103 -13.40 9.89 -6.44
CA LEU A 103 -14.77 9.36 -6.30
C LEU A 103 -15.64 10.26 -5.43
N ARG A 104 -15.08 10.80 -4.34
CA ARG A 104 -15.81 11.69 -3.43
C ARG A 104 -16.13 13.03 -4.09
N LYS A 105 -15.19 13.64 -4.82
CA LYS A 105 -15.41 14.90 -5.56
C LYS A 105 -16.49 14.75 -6.62
N ARG A 106 -16.55 13.58 -7.26
CA ARG A 106 -17.59 13.20 -8.24
C ARG A 106 -18.92 12.76 -7.60
N SER A 107 -19.03 12.80 -6.27
CA SER A 107 -20.21 12.36 -5.52
C SER A 107 -20.64 10.91 -5.77
N LEU A 108 -19.70 10.04 -6.20
CA LEU A 108 -19.95 8.60 -6.41
C LEU A 108 -19.93 7.80 -5.10
N VAL A 109 -19.33 8.36 -4.05
CA VAL A 109 -19.33 7.81 -2.69
C VAL A 109 -19.87 8.83 -1.71
N THR A 110 -20.66 8.38 -0.73
CA THR A 110 -21.03 9.22 0.42
C THR A 110 -19.80 9.52 1.28
N LYS A 111 -19.91 10.48 2.21
CA LYS A 111 -18.84 10.78 3.16
C LYS A 111 -18.43 9.54 3.97
N GLN A 112 -19.41 8.79 4.48
CA GLN A 112 -19.18 7.61 5.32
C GLN A 112 -18.56 6.47 4.53
N GLN A 113 -19.02 6.24 3.30
CA GLN A 113 -18.40 5.29 2.37
C GLN A 113 -16.99 5.71 2.01
N GLY A 114 -16.78 7.00 1.70
CA GLY A 114 -15.48 7.56 1.39
C GLY A 114 -14.47 7.40 2.54
N GLN A 115 -14.90 7.57 3.80
CA GLN A 115 -14.01 7.35 4.96
C GLN A 115 -13.58 5.88 5.11
N ARG A 116 -14.52 4.93 4.93
CA ARG A 116 -14.21 3.49 4.96
C ARG A 116 -13.35 3.08 3.78
N LEU A 117 -13.69 3.55 2.59
CA LEU A 117 -12.95 3.27 1.36
C LEU A 117 -11.54 3.89 1.39
N LEU A 118 -11.36 5.08 1.99
CA LEU A 118 -10.04 5.70 2.16
C LEU A 118 -9.11 4.78 2.96
N ALA A 119 -9.59 4.19 4.05
CA ALA A 119 -8.82 3.23 4.84
C ALA A 119 -8.52 1.94 4.06
N LEU A 120 -9.47 1.45 3.25
CA LEU A 120 -9.32 0.23 2.47
C LEU A 120 -8.37 0.38 1.26
N ALA A 121 -8.44 1.53 0.57
CA ALA A 121 -7.65 1.81 -0.63
C ALA A 121 -6.23 2.29 -0.32
N HIS A 122 -6.01 2.91 0.85
CA HIS A 122 -4.70 3.41 1.27
C HIS A 122 -3.80 2.27 1.79
N MET A 123 -3.25 1.49 0.86
CA MET A 123 -2.45 0.29 1.17
C MET A 123 -1.02 0.31 0.64
N PRO A 124 -0.08 -0.41 1.28
CA PRO A 124 1.21 -0.65 0.68
C PRO A 124 1.04 -1.45 -0.61
N ASN A 125 1.84 -1.10 -1.61
CA ASN A 125 1.93 -1.87 -2.83
C ASN A 125 2.43 -3.31 -2.50
N PRO A 126 1.83 -4.36 -3.07
CA PRO A 126 2.20 -5.73 -2.76
C PRO A 126 3.63 -6.07 -3.21
N LEU A 127 4.08 -5.52 -4.34
CA LEU A 127 5.45 -5.68 -4.83
C LEU A 127 6.44 -4.95 -3.94
N PHE A 128 6.07 -3.82 -3.33
CA PHE A 128 6.90 -3.20 -2.29
C PHE A 128 7.16 -4.18 -1.14
N MET A 129 6.12 -4.86 -0.65
CA MET A 129 6.26 -5.82 0.44
C MET A 129 7.06 -7.07 0.05
N LEU A 130 6.95 -7.53 -1.19
CA LEU A 130 7.71 -8.68 -1.67
C LEU A 130 9.19 -8.34 -1.90
N VAL A 131 9.46 -7.27 -2.65
CA VAL A 131 10.80 -6.92 -3.13
C VAL A 131 11.57 -6.15 -2.06
N VAL A 132 11.04 -5.02 -1.61
CA VAL A 132 11.78 -4.14 -0.69
C VAL A 132 11.80 -4.73 0.72
N ILE A 133 10.65 -5.13 1.24
CA ILE A 133 10.57 -5.68 2.60
C ILE A 133 11.09 -7.12 2.65
N GLY A 134 10.55 -8.00 1.81
CA GLY A 134 10.91 -9.43 1.81
C GLY A 134 12.36 -9.66 1.41
N ALA A 135 12.74 -9.26 0.19
CA ALA A 135 14.10 -9.50 -0.31
C ALA A 135 15.11 -8.46 0.20
N GLY A 136 14.76 -7.18 0.25
CA GLY A 136 15.67 -6.12 0.70
C GLY A 136 15.93 -6.15 2.21
N PHE A 137 14.89 -5.99 3.04
CA PHE A 137 15.08 -5.81 4.48
C PHE A 137 15.20 -7.14 5.23
N MET A 138 14.30 -8.09 4.96
CA MET A 138 14.27 -9.38 5.63
C MET A 138 15.25 -10.40 5.02
N GLN A 139 15.76 -10.14 3.80
CA GLN A 139 16.63 -11.07 3.05
C GLN A 139 15.98 -12.45 2.84
N LYS A 140 14.64 -12.50 2.90
CA LYS A 140 13.81 -13.69 2.79
C LYS A 140 12.50 -13.30 2.08
N PRO A 141 12.44 -13.41 0.74
CA PRO A 141 11.27 -12.99 -0.05
C PRO A 141 9.95 -13.57 0.43
N ILE A 142 9.98 -14.81 0.93
CA ILE A 142 8.80 -15.52 1.43
C ILE A 142 8.16 -14.83 2.64
N ILE A 143 8.95 -14.14 3.47
CA ILE A 143 8.41 -13.36 4.58
C ILE A 143 7.67 -12.14 4.06
N GLY A 144 8.14 -11.53 2.96
CA GLY A 144 7.45 -10.44 2.29
C GLY A 144 6.04 -10.81 1.83
N SER A 145 5.85 -12.03 1.30
CA SER A 145 4.51 -12.50 0.90
C SER A 145 3.62 -12.77 2.11
N MET A 146 4.19 -13.28 3.20
CA MET A 146 3.48 -13.45 4.47
C MET A 146 3.01 -12.12 5.06
N ILE A 147 3.89 -11.12 5.08
CA ILE A 147 3.56 -9.76 5.50
C ILE A 147 2.45 -9.17 4.61
N ALA A 148 2.56 -9.32 3.28
CA ALA A 148 1.55 -8.84 2.36
C ALA A 148 0.16 -9.44 2.64
N ALA A 149 0.10 -10.76 2.83
CA ALA A 149 -1.15 -11.45 3.19
C ALA A 149 -1.70 -10.94 4.53
N ALA A 150 -0.88 -10.84 5.56
CA ALA A 150 -1.31 -10.38 6.88
C ALA A 150 -1.84 -8.93 6.85
N VAL A 151 -1.17 -8.03 6.15
CA VAL A 151 -1.60 -6.62 6.02
C VAL A 151 -2.91 -6.51 5.25
N TRP A 152 -3.06 -7.23 4.13
CA TRP A 152 -4.25 -7.12 3.29
C TRP A 152 -5.47 -7.81 3.90
N LEU A 153 -5.30 -9.03 4.43
CA LEU A 153 -6.38 -9.76 5.08
C LEU A 153 -6.88 -9.03 6.33
N SER A 154 -5.99 -8.43 7.11
CA SER A 154 -6.38 -7.65 8.28
C SER A 154 -7.16 -6.38 7.89
N SER A 155 -6.83 -5.73 6.77
CA SER A 155 -7.57 -4.58 6.24
C SER A 155 -8.98 -4.98 5.81
N LEU A 156 -9.08 -6.05 5.00
CA LEU A 156 -10.35 -6.59 4.53
C LEU A 156 -11.25 -7.01 5.70
N TRP A 157 -10.66 -7.68 6.70
CA TRP A 157 -11.35 -8.06 7.93
C TRP A 157 -11.86 -6.84 8.71
N LEU A 158 -11.02 -5.83 8.93
CA LEU A 158 -11.41 -4.63 9.66
C LEU A 158 -12.57 -3.90 8.98
N ILE A 159 -12.53 -3.75 7.66
CA ILE A 159 -13.60 -3.09 6.92
C ILE A 159 -14.87 -3.94 6.89
N LEU A 160 -14.74 -5.27 6.77
CA LEU A 160 -15.88 -6.18 6.89
C LEU A 160 -16.56 -6.03 8.26
N LEU A 161 -15.79 -6.07 9.35
CA LEU A 161 -16.33 -5.88 10.71
C LEU A 161 -17.11 -4.56 10.84
N LEU A 162 -16.54 -3.46 10.37
CA LEU A 162 -17.20 -2.16 10.42
C LEU A 162 -18.45 -2.13 9.56
N SER A 163 -18.42 -2.76 8.39
CA SER A 163 -19.58 -2.84 7.51
C SER A 163 -20.69 -3.70 8.13
N LEU A 164 -20.37 -4.73 8.89
CA LEU A 164 -21.35 -5.51 9.67
C LEU A 164 -21.98 -4.69 10.81
N LEU A 165 -21.17 -3.86 11.49
CA LEU A 165 -21.61 -2.97 12.57
C LEU A 165 -22.36 -1.72 12.07
N SER A 166 -22.22 -1.37 10.78
CA SER A 166 -22.88 -0.23 10.17
C SER A 166 -24.40 -0.44 10.08
N ARG A 167 -25.18 0.45 10.70
CA ARG A 167 -26.66 0.45 10.67
C ARG A 167 -27.22 0.60 9.24
N THR A 168 -28.40 0.03 9.01
CA THR A 168 -29.12 -0.08 7.74
C THR A 168 -29.42 1.24 7.01
N GLU A 169 -29.28 2.41 7.66
CA GLU A 169 -29.51 3.70 7.00
C GLU A 169 -28.50 4.02 5.89
N ASP A 170 -27.29 3.45 5.95
CA ASP A 170 -26.30 3.50 4.85
C ASP A 170 -26.81 2.82 3.57
N THR A 171 -27.74 1.86 3.69
CA THR A 171 -28.25 1.06 2.57
C THR A 171 -29.22 1.86 1.68
N LYS A 172 -29.92 2.87 2.22
CA LYS A 172 -30.83 3.72 1.44
C LYS A 172 -30.09 4.72 0.53
N GLN A 173 -28.83 5.05 0.83
CA GLN A 173 -28.01 5.93 -0.01
C GLN A 173 -27.20 5.21 -1.10
N ASN A 174 -27.12 3.87 -1.08
CA ASN A 174 -26.59 3.10 -2.22
C ASN A 174 -27.40 3.29 -3.51
N SER A 175 -28.59 3.89 -3.41
CA SER A 175 -29.46 4.31 -4.51
C SER A 175 -29.03 5.62 -5.19
N LEU A 176 -27.96 6.29 -4.73
CA LEU A 176 -27.44 7.54 -5.31
C LEU A 176 -26.61 7.33 -6.59
N SER A 177 -26.20 6.09 -6.89
CA SER A 177 -25.82 5.78 -8.27
C SER A 177 -27.10 5.89 -9.09
N PRO A 178 -27.11 6.61 -10.24
CA PRO A 178 -28.25 6.55 -11.15
C PRO A 178 -28.59 5.07 -11.31
N LEU A 179 -29.86 4.74 -11.12
CA LEU A 179 -30.42 3.48 -11.58
C LEU A 179 -29.97 3.37 -13.05
N THR A 180 -28.86 2.68 -13.31
CA THR A 180 -28.63 2.14 -14.62
C THR A 180 -29.90 1.32 -14.86
N PRO A 181 -30.72 1.68 -15.86
CA PRO A 181 -31.96 0.97 -16.12
C PRO A 181 -31.60 -0.50 -16.16
N ALA A 182 -32.35 -1.36 -15.46
CA ALA A 182 -32.02 -2.77 -15.29
C ALA A 182 -31.63 -3.39 -16.65
N ILE A 183 -30.33 -3.41 -16.93
CA ILE A 183 -29.79 -3.98 -18.16
C ILE A 183 -29.94 -5.49 -17.93
N PRO A 184 -30.60 -6.21 -18.85
CA PRO A 184 -30.92 -7.62 -18.66
C PRO A 184 -29.66 -8.39 -18.28
N HIS A 185 -29.75 -9.22 -17.22
CA HIS A 185 -28.70 -10.08 -16.64
C HIS A 185 -27.41 -10.22 -17.47
N GLN A 186 -26.60 -9.16 -17.52
CA GLN A 186 -25.29 -9.25 -18.15
C GLN A 186 -24.39 -10.04 -17.20
N SER A 187 -23.67 -11.01 -17.75
CA SER A 187 -22.72 -11.78 -16.95
C SER A 187 -21.64 -10.84 -16.40
N LEU A 188 -21.08 -11.13 -15.22
CA LEU A 188 -20.00 -10.31 -14.64
C LEU A 188 -18.83 -10.11 -15.62
N LEU A 189 -18.61 -11.08 -16.50
CA LEU A 189 -17.60 -11.03 -17.55
C LEU A 189 -17.97 -10.04 -18.67
N GLN A 190 -19.25 -9.94 -19.05
CA GLN A 190 -19.72 -8.93 -20.00
C GLN A 190 -19.51 -7.52 -19.44
N ASN A 191 -19.88 -7.29 -18.17
CA ASN A 191 -19.67 -6.00 -17.52
C ASN A 191 -18.18 -5.65 -17.45
N ALA A 192 -17.31 -6.62 -17.17
CA ALA A 192 -15.87 -6.42 -17.15
C ALA A 192 -15.29 -6.14 -18.55
N ALA A 193 -15.79 -6.81 -19.59
CA ALA A 193 -15.38 -6.57 -20.98
C ALA A 193 -15.78 -5.16 -21.42
N GLU A 194 -16.98 -4.73 -21.07
CA GLU A 194 -17.47 -3.39 -21.37
C GLU A 194 -16.68 -2.32 -20.58
N ALA A 195 -16.38 -2.57 -19.30
CA ALA A 195 -15.53 -1.68 -18.52
C ALA A 195 -14.10 -1.57 -19.07
N LEU A 196 -13.53 -2.66 -19.60
CA LEU A 196 -12.25 -2.65 -20.31
C LEU A 196 -12.30 -1.71 -21.51
N ARG A 197 -13.34 -1.86 -22.35
CA ARG A 197 -13.55 -1.08 -23.56
C ARG A 197 -13.74 0.40 -23.25
N LEU A 198 -14.68 0.72 -22.36
CA LEU A 198 -14.99 2.09 -21.96
C LEU A 198 -13.78 2.75 -21.29
N GLY A 199 -13.04 2.03 -20.44
CA GLY A 199 -11.82 2.54 -19.82
C GLY A 199 -10.75 2.89 -20.85
N ARG A 200 -10.58 2.06 -21.89
CA ARG A 200 -9.64 2.33 -22.98
C ARG A 200 -10.08 3.52 -23.85
N GLU A 201 -11.36 3.62 -24.14
CA GLU A 201 -11.94 4.71 -24.93
C GLU A 201 -11.88 6.06 -24.19
N GLN A 202 -12.13 6.06 -22.88
CA GLN A 202 -12.02 7.25 -22.03
C GLN A 202 -10.58 7.75 -21.91
N ASP A 203 -9.58 6.84 -21.86
CA ASP A 203 -8.18 7.23 -21.83
C ASP A 203 -7.74 7.86 -23.17
N GLY A 204 -8.08 7.22 -24.30
CA GLY A 204 -7.88 7.76 -25.65
C GLY A 204 -6.44 7.98 -26.11
N ARG A 205 -5.43 7.80 -25.24
CA ARG A 205 -4.02 8.05 -25.60
C ARG A 205 -3.44 6.97 -26.49
N SER A 206 -2.53 7.36 -27.39
CA SER A 206 -1.68 6.41 -28.12
C SER A 206 -0.74 5.69 -27.17
N PHE A 207 -0.22 4.52 -27.58
CA PHE A 207 0.73 3.75 -26.75
C PHE A 207 1.93 4.59 -26.31
N GLY A 208 2.56 5.33 -27.23
CA GLY A 208 3.73 6.17 -26.91
C GLY A 208 3.40 7.30 -25.93
N LYS A 209 2.23 7.94 -26.07
CA LYS A 209 1.79 8.98 -25.13
C LYS A 209 1.45 8.38 -23.75
N ALA A 210 0.75 7.25 -23.71
CA ALA A 210 0.45 6.54 -22.48
C ALA A 210 1.73 6.11 -21.75
N LEU A 211 2.74 5.62 -22.47
CA LEU A 211 4.05 5.25 -21.90
C LEU A 211 4.79 6.46 -21.34
N GLY A 212 4.89 7.56 -22.10
CA GLY A 212 5.55 8.79 -21.63
C GLY A 212 4.88 9.38 -20.38
N ASP A 213 3.55 9.43 -20.37
CA ASP A 213 2.78 9.91 -19.22
C ASP A 213 2.89 8.96 -18.02
N ALA A 214 2.89 7.64 -18.25
CA ALA A 214 3.08 6.63 -17.21
C ALA A 214 4.43 6.79 -16.50
N VAL A 215 5.51 7.00 -17.27
CA VAL A 215 6.85 7.28 -16.72
C VAL A 215 6.84 8.57 -15.93
N SER A 216 6.31 9.66 -16.49
CA SER A 216 6.26 10.97 -15.83
C SER A 216 5.47 10.93 -14.51
N SER A 217 4.25 10.36 -14.52
CA SER A 217 3.39 10.19 -13.34
C SER A 217 4.09 9.35 -12.26
N SER A 218 4.71 8.23 -12.65
CA SER A 218 5.41 7.34 -11.73
C SER A 218 6.61 8.03 -11.08
N VAL A 219 7.40 8.78 -11.85
CA VAL A 219 8.53 9.56 -11.34
C VAL A 219 8.05 10.63 -10.36
N GLN A 220 6.98 11.36 -10.67
CA GLN A 220 6.41 12.36 -9.78
C GLN A 220 5.94 11.75 -8.45
N LYS A 221 5.24 10.61 -8.49
CA LYS A 221 4.81 9.88 -7.29
C LYS A 221 6.01 9.43 -6.45
N LEU A 222 7.07 8.94 -7.09
CA LEU A 222 8.28 8.50 -6.38
C LEU A 222 9.07 9.65 -5.77
N PHE A 223 9.14 10.81 -6.43
CA PHE A 223 9.73 12.01 -5.84
C PHE A 223 8.92 12.53 -4.66
N MET A 224 7.59 12.45 -4.71
CA MET A 224 6.75 12.77 -3.57
C MET A 224 7.05 11.83 -2.40
N ILE A 225 7.06 10.51 -2.63
CA ILE A 225 7.43 9.52 -1.60
C ILE A 225 8.83 9.82 -1.03
N GLY A 226 9.82 10.10 -1.89
CA GLY A 226 11.18 10.44 -1.48
C GLY A 226 11.29 11.71 -0.65
N GLY A 227 10.62 12.78 -1.06
CA GLY A 227 10.57 14.03 -0.29
C GLY A 227 9.98 13.84 1.10
N PHE A 228 8.88 13.10 1.19
CA PHE A 228 8.28 12.74 2.48
C PHE A 228 9.17 11.82 3.33
N MET A 229 9.88 10.87 2.71
CA MET A 229 10.84 10.00 3.41
C MET A 229 12.00 10.79 4.01
N ILE A 230 12.61 11.69 3.25
CA ILE A 230 13.72 12.54 3.71
C ILE A 230 13.26 13.44 4.84
N PHE A 231 12.12 14.12 4.66
CA PHE A 231 11.54 15.00 5.67
C PHE A 231 11.21 14.23 6.97
N ALA A 232 10.59 13.07 6.85
CA ALA A 232 10.23 12.25 8.00
C ALA A 232 11.45 11.64 8.71
N ALA A 233 12.54 11.33 7.99
CA ALA A 233 13.81 10.91 8.59
C ALA A 233 14.39 11.99 9.51
N VAL A 234 14.37 13.25 9.06
CA VAL A 234 14.81 14.40 9.86
C VAL A 234 13.92 14.57 11.09
N LEU A 235 12.59 14.49 10.93
CA LEU A 235 11.67 14.57 12.06
C LEU A 235 11.90 13.46 13.08
N ALA A 236 12.04 12.22 12.61
CA ALA A 236 12.32 11.08 13.47
C ALA A 236 13.58 11.33 14.30
N LYS A 237 14.69 11.73 13.65
CA LYS A 237 15.96 12.00 14.34
C LYS A 237 15.86 13.12 15.37
N LEU A 238 15.25 14.25 15.00
CA LEU A 238 15.13 15.40 15.90
C LEU A 238 14.21 15.11 17.09
N SER A 239 13.31 14.13 16.96
CA SER A 239 12.44 13.69 18.06
C SER A 239 13.06 12.60 18.96
N GLU A 240 14.16 11.98 18.57
CA GLU A 240 14.81 10.91 19.35
C GLU A 240 15.12 11.31 20.81
N PRO A 241 15.64 12.52 21.12
CA PRO A 241 15.90 12.90 22.51
C PRO A 241 14.66 12.88 23.41
N LEU A 242 13.48 13.06 22.81
CA LEU A 242 12.19 13.04 23.50
C LEU A 242 11.58 11.63 23.55
N LEU A 243 11.72 10.87 22.46
CA LEU A 243 11.06 9.57 22.29
C LEU A 243 11.90 8.39 22.80
N THR A 244 13.21 8.41 22.60
CA THR A 244 14.10 7.29 22.92
C THR A 244 14.08 6.91 24.39
N PRO A 245 14.15 7.85 25.38
CA PRO A 245 14.10 7.47 26.79
C PRO A 245 12.82 6.72 27.16
N LEU A 246 11.69 7.09 26.55
CA LEU A 246 10.40 6.43 26.79
C LEU A 246 10.31 5.05 26.12
N LEU A 247 10.89 4.90 24.93
CA LEU A 247 10.77 3.69 24.11
C LEU A 247 11.84 2.64 24.41
N SER A 248 13.03 3.06 24.85
CA SER A 248 14.15 2.16 25.15
C SER A 248 13.89 1.33 26.41
N GLU A 249 13.24 1.91 27.43
CA GLU A 249 12.81 1.20 28.64
C GLU A 249 11.83 0.06 28.32
N ILE A 250 11.05 0.21 27.24
CA ILE A 250 10.03 -0.76 26.80
C ILE A 250 10.58 -1.70 25.70
N GLY A 251 11.79 -1.45 25.18
CA GLY A 251 12.41 -2.24 24.11
C GLY A 251 11.81 -2.01 22.71
N LEU A 252 11.03 -0.95 22.50
CA LEU A 252 10.27 -0.68 21.27
C LEU A 252 10.86 0.47 20.44
N SER A 253 12.18 0.50 20.29
CA SER A 253 12.91 1.58 19.60
C SER A 253 12.50 1.80 18.14
N PHE A 254 12.00 0.77 17.46
CA PHE A 254 11.51 0.89 16.08
C PHE A 254 10.25 1.79 15.94
N ILE A 255 9.52 2.03 17.03
CA ILE A 255 8.30 2.85 17.03
C ILE A 255 8.60 4.30 16.66
N GLY A 256 9.76 4.84 17.04
CA GLY A 256 10.14 6.22 16.71
C GLY A 256 10.10 6.47 15.21
N PRO A 257 10.95 5.79 14.40
CA PRO A 257 10.90 5.89 12.95
C PRO A 257 9.54 5.52 12.34
N ALA A 258 8.90 4.46 12.86
CA ALA A 258 7.60 4.00 12.37
C ALA A 258 6.48 5.01 12.56
N PHE A 259 6.52 5.81 13.63
CA PHE A 259 5.55 6.85 13.87
C PHE A 259 5.57 7.88 12.74
N PHE A 260 6.76 8.30 12.29
CA PHE A 260 6.92 9.32 11.27
C PHE A 260 6.78 8.78 9.84
N GLU A 261 7.31 7.59 9.55
CA GLU A 261 7.43 7.09 8.18
C GLU A 261 7.38 5.56 8.12
N GLY A 262 6.49 5.03 7.27
CA GLY A 262 6.23 3.59 7.20
C GLY A 262 7.39 2.76 6.62
N HIS A 263 8.16 3.30 5.66
CA HIS A 263 9.27 2.58 5.02
C HIS A 263 10.49 2.55 5.95
N LEU A 264 10.85 3.68 6.57
CA LEU A 264 11.93 3.76 7.56
C LEU A 264 11.59 2.95 8.82
N GLY A 265 10.33 3.00 9.28
CA GLY A 265 9.85 2.17 10.37
C GLY A 265 9.91 0.67 10.05
N ALA A 266 9.56 0.27 8.83
CA ALA A 266 9.67 -1.13 8.41
C ALA A 266 11.13 -1.59 8.34
N TYR A 267 12.05 -0.72 7.91
CA TYR A 267 13.48 -0.99 7.97
C TYR A 267 13.95 -1.16 9.42
N ALA A 268 13.59 -0.23 10.31
CA ALA A 268 13.93 -0.29 11.73
C ALA A 268 13.37 -1.55 12.41
N ALA A 269 12.14 -1.95 12.08
CA ALA A 269 11.52 -3.17 12.58
C ALA A 269 12.17 -4.45 12.02
N ALA A 270 12.75 -4.41 10.82
CA ALA A 270 13.45 -5.55 10.24
C ALA A 270 14.79 -5.83 10.93
N VAL A 271 15.50 -4.78 11.33
CA VAL A 271 16.79 -4.86 12.06
C VAL A 271 16.62 -4.79 13.58
N TRP A 272 15.38 -4.79 14.07
CA TRP A 272 15.09 -4.74 15.50
C TRP A 272 15.60 -6.01 16.19
N ASP A 273 16.48 -5.80 17.15
CA ASP A 273 17.11 -6.86 17.94
C ASP A 273 16.92 -6.51 19.41
N SER A 274 15.98 -7.20 20.06
CA SER A 274 15.68 -7.07 21.49
C SER A 274 15.44 -8.46 22.08
N PRO A 275 15.61 -8.67 23.40
CA PRO A 275 15.36 -9.97 24.01
C PRO A 275 13.94 -10.48 23.71
N GLY A 276 13.84 -11.59 22.98
CA GLY A 276 12.56 -12.16 22.52
C GLY A 276 12.12 -11.72 21.12
N ALA A 277 12.82 -10.78 20.48
CA ALA A 277 12.66 -10.49 19.06
C ALA A 277 13.23 -11.65 18.24
N GLY A 278 12.41 -12.15 17.33
CA GLY A 278 12.77 -13.17 16.35
C GLY A 278 12.09 -12.86 15.03
N THR A 279 12.30 -13.69 14.02
CA THR A 279 11.78 -13.45 12.67
C THR A 279 10.26 -13.17 12.64
N LEU A 280 9.48 -13.87 13.48
CA LEU A 280 8.04 -13.63 13.63
C LEU A 280 7.75 -12.24 14.22
N ALA A 281 8.45 -11.86 15.29
CA ALA A 281 8.23 -10.56 15.94
C ALA A 281 8.56 -9.40 14.99
N ASN A 282 9.68 -9.50 14.25
CA ASN A 282 10.07 -8.50 13.26
C ASN A 282 9.04 -8.43 12.13
N ALA A 283 8.57 -9.57 11.61
CA ALA A 283 7.54 -9.59 10.57
C ALA A 283 6.20 -9.03 11.06
N ALA A 284 5.80 -9.31 12.30
CA ALA A 284 4.58 -8.76 12.90
C ALA A 284 4.69 -7.25 13.13
N ALA A 285 5.83 -6.77 13.61
CA ALA A 285 6.13 -5.35 13.75
C ALA A 285 6.07 -4.65 12.38
N ILE A 286 6.73 -5.20 11.36
CA ILE A 286 6.68 -4.64 9.99
C ILE A 286 5.25 -4.59 9.48
N ALA A 287 4.45 -5.65 9.64
CA ALA A 287 3.05 -5.66 9.22
C ALA A 287 2.25 -4.53 9.88
N ALA A 288 2.46 -4.29 11.19
CA ALA A 288 1.84 -3.19 11.91
C ALA A 288 2.28 -1.81 11.39
N VAL A 289 3.59 -1.63 11.16
CA VAL A 289 4.15 -0.36 10.67
C VAL A 289 3.62 -0.01 9.27
N LEU A 290 3.54 -0.99 8.37
CA LEU A 290 2.96 -0.78 7.04
C LEU A 290 1.46 -0.48 7.12
N ALA A 291 0.72 -1.19 7.97
CA ALA A 291 -0.68 -0.88 8.23
C ALA A 291 -0.90 0.48 8.94
N TRP A 292 0.12 1.04 9.60
CA TRP A 292 0.09 2.41 10.14
C TRP A 292 0.44 3.48 9.10
N SER A 293 1.29 3.17 8.11
CA SER A 293 1.82 4.07 7.05
C SER A 293 2.64 5.29 7.49
N GLY A 294 2.79 5.51 8.80
CA GLY A 294 3.50 6.68 9.35
C GLY A 294 2.73 7.99 9.19
N LEU A 295 3.18 9.02 9.91
CA LEU A 295 2.66 10.38 9.78
C LEU A 295 2.78 10.88 8.34
N SER A 296 3.86 10.52 7.64
CA SER A 296 4.06 10.78 6.22
C SER A 296 2.90 10.28 5.35
N GLY A 297 2.51 9.00 5.47
CA GLY A 297 1.40 8.44 4.68
C GLY A 297 0.06 9.09 5.03
N ILE A 298 -0.15 9.40 6.31
CA ILE A 298 -1.33 10.12 6.79
C ILE A 298 -1.41 11.53 6.20
N LEU A 299 -0.30 12.27 6.18
CA LEU A 299 -0.24 13.61 5.59
C LEU A 299 -0.43 13.57 4.06
N GLN A 300 0.13 12.57 3.38
CA GLN A 300 -0.11 12.34 1.95
C GLN A 300 -1.59 12.06 1.66
N ALA A 301 -2.25 11.25 2.49
CA ALA A 301 -3.70 11.06 2.38
C ALA A 301 -4.46 12.37 2.63
N GLY A 302 -4.06 13.14 3.65
CA GLY A 302 -4.61 14.47 3.95
C GLY A 302 -4.50 15.43 2.78
N TYR A 303 -3.35 15.47 2.11
CA TYR A 303 -3.13 16.23 0.89
C TYR A 303 -4.09 15.79 -0.22
N ALA A 304 -4.16 14.49 -0.52
CA ALA A 304 -5.00 13.94 -1.59
C ALA A 304 -6.49 14.23 -1.39
N VAL A 305 -7.00 14.13 -0.15
CA VAL A 305 -8.42 14.37 0.16
C VAL A 305 -8.78 15.85 0.29
N THR A 306 -7.83 16.77 0.08
CA THR A 306 -8.09 18.21 0.07
C THR A 306 -9.14 18.56 -0.99
N GLY A 307 -10.10 19.41 -0.61
CA GLY A 307 -11.26 19.74 -1.43
C GLY A 307 -12.40 18.73 -1.34
N THR A 308 -12.35 17.78 -0.40
CA THR A 308 -13.48 16.93 -0.02
C THR A 308 -13.89 17.21 1.44
N ASP A 309 -15.00 16.62 1.87
CA ASP A 309 -15.44 16.67 3.27
C ASP A 309 -14.98 15.45 4.10
N LEU A 310 -14.07 14.63 3.56
CA LEU A 310 -13.41 13.53 4.28
C LEU A 310 -12.54 14.09 5.41
N LYS A 311 -12.54 13.42 6.55
CA LYS A 311 -11.84 13.88 7.76
C LYS A 311 -10.64 13.00 8.05
N LEU A 312 -9.51 13.62 8.39
CA LEU A 312 -8.28 12.89 8.69
C LEU A 312 -8.35 12.09 10.00
N PHE A 313 -9.03 12.62 11.03
CA PHE A 313 -9.04 11.97 12.35
C PHE A 313 -9.68 10.57 12.37
N PRO A 314 -10.89 10.35 11.80
CA PRO A 314 -11.43 8.99 11.66
C PRO A 314 -10.54 8.08 10.83
N PHE A 315 -9.87 8.61 9.81
CA PHE A 315 -8.92 7.86 9.01
C PHE A 315 -7.70 7.42 9.83
N ILE A 316 -7.12 8.30 10.65
CA ILE A 316 -6.02 7.95 11.58
C ILE A 316 -6.44 6.83 12.54
N ALA A 317 -7.63 6.92 13.12
CA ALA A 317 -8.15 5.87 14.00
C ALA A 317 -8.28 4.52 13.28
N MET A 318 -8.71 4.54 12.01
CA MET A 318 -8.78 3.36 11.15
C MET A 318 -7.39 2.78 10.85
N ARG A 319 -6.37 3.62 10.63
CA ARG A 319 -4.98 3.16 10.43
C ARG A 319 -4.40 2.55 11.71
N ALA A 320 -4.65 3.16 12.87
CA ALA A 320 -4.24 2.59 14.15
C ALA A 320 -4.89 1.23 14.42
N ALA A 321 -6.20 1.11 14.18
CA ALA A 321 -6.90 -0.16 14.28
C ALA A 321 -6.32 -1.19 13.29
N HIS A 322 -6.05 -0.79 12.06
CA HIS A 322 -5.45 -1.68 11.06
C HIS A 322 -4.06 -2.15 11.48
N ALA A 323 -3.21 -1.27 12.03
CA ALA A 323 -1.90 -1.63 12.55
C ALA A 323 -1.96 -2.74 13.62
N VAL A 324 -2.89 -2.60 14.58
CA VAL A 324 -3.11 -3.63 15.61
C VAL A 324 -3.59 -4.94 14.99
N HIS A 325 -4.54 -4.88 14.05
CA HIS A 325 -5.05 -6.09 13.40
C HIS A 325 -3.98 -6.76 12.54
N ALA A 326 -3.15 -6.00 11.82
CA ALA A 326 -2.07 -6.54 11.01
C ALA A 326 -1.00 -7.25 11.86
N PHE A 327 -0.66 -6.68 13.02
CA PHE A 327 0.21 -7.31 14.01
C PHE A 327 -0.36 -8.67 14.45
N VAL A 328 -1.62 -8.69 14.91
CA VAL A 328 -2.29 -9.90 15.40
C VAL A 328 -2.45 -10.94 14.28
N PHE A 329 -2.84 -10.51 13.08
CA PHE A 329 -2.96 -11.41 11.93
C PHE A 329 -1.63 -12.06 11.59
N MET A 330 -0.52 -11.33 11.65
CA MET A 330 0.79 -11.92 11.38
C MET A 330 1.14 -13.00 12.40
N LEU A 331 0.84 -12.79 13.69
CA LEU A 331 1.04 -13.80 14.73
C LEU A 331 0.16 -15.04 14.53
N LEU A 332 -1.11 -14.84 14.20
CA LEU A 332 -2.08 -15.94 14.02
C LEU A 332 -1.82 -16.75 12.73
N LEU A 333 -1.47 -16.06 11.64
CA LEU A 333 -1.29 -16.69 10.33
C LEU A 333 0.10 -17.30 10.14
N TRP A 334 1.08 -17.01 11.01
CA TRP A 334 2.45 -17.50 10.87
C TRP A 334 2.54 -19.02 10.68
N LYS A 335 1.98 -19.81 11.62
CA LYS A 335 2.03 -21.29 11.57
C LYS A 335 1.21 -21.86 10.40
N PRO A 336 -0.05 -21.42 10.15
CA PRO A 336 -0.80 -21.86 8.97
C PRO A 336 -0.08 -21.59 7.65
N MET A 337 0.49 -20.39 7.49
CA MET A 337 1.19 -20.02 6.27
C MET A 337 2.45 -20.85 6.05
N ILE A 338 3.26 -21.07 7.10
CA ILE A 338 4.44 -21.96 6.99
C ILE A 338 4.02 -23.39 6.63
N SER A 339 2.91 -23.88 7.20
CA SER A 339 2.41 -25.23 6.91
C SER A 339 1.95 -25.37 5.45
N LEU A 340 1.26 -24.35 4.92
CA LEU A 340 0.89 -24.30 3.51
C LEU A 340 2.12 -24.21 2.59
N LEU A 341 3.11 -23.40 2.97
CA LEU A 341 4.34 -23.25 2.20
C LEU A 341 5.18 -24.54 2.18
N ARG A 342 5.18 -25.32 3.26
CA ARG A 342 5.83 -26.65 3.31
C ARG A 342 5.30 -27.62 2.26
N LEU A 343 4.05 -27.46 1.83
CA LEU A 343 3.45 -28.30 0.78
C LEU A 343 3.94 -27.91 -0.63
N LEU A 344 4.40 -26.67 -0.80
CA LEU A 344 4.71 -26.07 -2.10
C LEU A 344 6.21 -25.85 -2.35
N LEU A 345 7.02 -25.80 -1.29
CA LEU A 345 8.43 -25.40 -1.34
C LEU A 345 9.36 -26.45 -0.69
N MET A 346 10.62 -26.42 -1.11
CA MET A 346 11.69 -27.22 -0.50
C MET A 346 11.98 -26.76 0.93
N PRO A 347 12.38 -27.67 1.84
CA PRO A 347 12.65 -27.33 3.25
C PRO A 347 13.69 -26.22 3.45
N SER A 348 14.64 -26.06 2.52
CA SER A 348 15.69 -25.03 2.54
C SER A 348 15.15 -23.59 2.35
N ASP A 349 13.97 -23.45 1.75
CA ASP A 349 13.41 -22.14 1.37
C ASP A 349 12.43 -21.61 2.42
N LEU A 350 12.18 -22.38 3.48
CA LEU A 350 11.26 -22.01 4.55
C LEU A 350 11.97 -21.23 5.66
N PRO A 351 11.29 -20.25 6.29
CA PRO A 351 11.84 -19.59 7.45
C PRO A 351 12.02 -20.62 8.58
N ALA A 352 13.27 -20.82 9.02
CA ALA A 352 13.60 -21.67 10.15
C ALA A 352 12.82 -21.23 11.40
N VAL A 353 12.23 -22.20 12.12
CA VAL A 353 11.53 -21.99 13.40
C VAL A 353 12.52 -22.04 14.59
N ALA A 354 13.83 -21.99 14.31
CA ALA A 354 14.88 -22.09 15.32
C ALA A 354 14.88 -20.86 16.25
N PRO A 355 15.29 -21.01 17.53
CA PRO A 355 15.50 -19.90 18.44
C PRO A 355 16.55 -18.94 17.85
N ALA A 356 16.43 -17.66 18.17
CA ALA A 356 17.25 -16.58 17.64
C ALA A 356 18.75 -16.87 17.79
N GLU A 357 19.41 -17.17 16.67
CA GLU A 357 20.86 -16.97 16.56
C GLU A 357 21.08 -15.54 16.10
N SER A 358 21.82 -14.79 16.91
CA SER A 358 22.26 -13.42 16.68
C SER A 358 23.17 -13.38 15.45
N TYR A 359 22.61 -13.04 14.30
CA TYR A 359 23.39 -12.77 13.11
C TYR A 359 23.93 -11.33 13.21
N GLU A 360 25.25 -11.17 13.31
CA GLU A 360 25.89 -9.85 13.23
C GLU A 360 25.59 -9.22 11.86
N ARG A 361 24.54 -8.39 11.78
CA ARG A 361 24.30 -7.51 10.62
C ARG A 361 25.03 -6.20 10.84
N THR A 362 26.27 -6.13 10.36
CA THR A 362 26.98 -4.85 10.24
C THR A 362 26.29 -3.96 9.20
N ALA A 363 26.09 -2.70 9.58
CA ALA A 363 25.39 -1.66 8.82
C ALA A 363 26.20 -1.11 7.64
N ASN A 364 26.66 -2.00 6.75
CA ASN A 364 27.21 -1.57 5.47
C ASN A 364 26.06 -1.46 4.47
N ALA A 365 26.03 -0.36 3.71
CA ALA A 365 25.09 -0.16 2.61
C ALA A 365 25.24 -1.32 1.61
N ILE A 366 24.38 -2.32 1.72
CA ILE A 366 24.39 -3.49 0.86
C ILE A 366 23.95 -3.01 -0.52
N THR A 367 24.91 -2.92 -1.44
CA THR A 367 24.65 -2.81 -2.86
C THR A 367 24.07 -4.15 -3.29
N ILE A 368 22.74 -4.27 -3.27
CA ILE A 368 22.05 -5.45 -3.80
C ILE A 368 22.33 -5.47 -5.30
N LYS A 369 23.22 -6.36 -5.77
CA LYS A 369 23.41 -6.55 -7.21
C LYS A 369 22.21 -7.35 -7.73
N ALA A 370 21.76 -7.06 -8.95
CA ALA A 370 20.68 -7.84 -9.58
C ALA A 370 21.00 -9.35 -9.64
N GLY A 371 22.29 -9.71 -9.63
CA GLY A 371 22.78 -11.09 -9.56
C GLY A 371 22.70 -11.75 -8.18
N ASP A 372 22.40 -11.01 -7.11
CA ASP A 372 22.18 -11.53 -5.74
C ASP A 372 20.69 -11.86 -5.48
N LEU A 373 19.83 -11.67 -6.48
CA LEU A 373 18.39 -12.02 -6.48
C LEU A 373 18.02 -13.38 -7.15
N PRO A 374 18.90 -14.38 -7.35
CA PRO A 374 18.59 -15.54 -8.21
C PRO A 374 17.47 -16.44 -7.67
N LEU A 375 17.21 -16.39 -6.37
CA LEU A 375 16.02 -17.02 -5.75
C LEU A 375 14.71 -16.35 -6.22
N LEU A 376 14.70 -15.02 -6.38
CA LEU A 376 13.52 -14.29 -6.87
C LEU A 376 13.29 -14.47 -8.36
N TRP A 377 14.33 -14.73 -9.18
CA TRP A 377 14.16 -14.85 -10.64
C TRP A 377 13.38 -16.10 -11.05
N HIS A 378 13.49 -17.18 -10.28
CA HIS A 378 12.69 -18.39 -10.49
C HIS A 378 11.19 -18.13 -10.21
N PHE A 379 10.89 -17.33 -9.18
CA PHE A 379 9.52 -16.90 -8.86
C PHE A 379 9.03 -15.75 -9.75
N SER A 380 9.93 -14.92 -10.28
CA SER A 380 9.57 -13.80 -11.16
C SER A 380 9.20 -14.30 -12.55
N MET A 381 9.90 -15.30 -13.10
CA MET A 381 9.54 -15.90 -14.38
C MET A 381 8.22 -16.65 -14.30
N THR A 382 8.02 -17.45 -13.25
CA THR A 382 6.72 -18.12 -13.02
C THR A 382 5.61 -17.11 -12.72
N GLY A 383 5.89 -16.06 -11.94
CA GLY A 383 4.95 -14.96 -11.67
C GLY A 383 4.58 -14.16 -12.92
N CYS A 384 5.56 -13.78 -13.75
CA CYS A 384 5.35 -13.12 -15.03
C CYS A 384 4.55 -14.01 -15.98
N LEU A 385 4.83 -15.31 -16.00
CA LEU A 385 4.10 -16.28 -16.81
C LEU A 385 2.66 -16.44 -16.30
N LEU A 386 2.43 -16.46 -14.98
CA LEU A 386 1.09 -16.47 -14.39
C LEU A 386 0.32 -15.18 -14.67
N ILE A 387 0.96 -14.01 -14.59
CA ILE A 387 0.35 -12.72 -14.94
C ILE A 387 0.04 -12.67 -16.43
N ALA A 388 0.95 -13.14 -17.29
CA ALA A 388 0.74 -13.22 -18.73
C ALA A 388 -0.39 -14.20 -19.08
N LEU A 389 -0.44 -15.37 -18.43
CA LEU A 389 -1.51 -16.34 -18.58
C LEU A 389 -2.84 -15.80 -18.04
N PHE A 390 -2.84 -15.07 -16.92
CA PHE A 390 -4.03 -14.42 -16.40
C PHE A 390 -4.53 -13.32 -17.34
N ALA A 391 -3.63 -12.48 -17.86
CA ALA A 391 -3.95 -11.46 -18.84
C ALA A 391 -4.44 -12.08 -20.16
N LEU A 392 -3.83 -13.19 -20.61
CA LEU A 392 -4.25 -13.94 -21.78
C LEU A 392 -5.62 -14.61 -21.56
N ALA A 393 -5.83 -15.23 -20.41
CA ALA A 393 -7.11 -15.85 -20.06
C ALA A 393 -8.20 -14.78 -19.96
N LEU A 394 -7.91 -13.66 -19.31
CA LEU A 394 -8.82 -12.52 -19.26
C LEU A 394 -9.09 -11.98 -20.67
N PHE A 395 -8.06 -11.83 -21.51
CA PHE A 395 -8.24 -11.43 -22.90
C PHE A 395 -9.14 -12.42 -23.67
N LEU A 396 -8.85 -13.72 -23.61
CA LEU A 396 -9.63 -14.76 -24.29
C LEU A 396 -11.08 -14.83 -23.80
N VAL A 397 -11.30 -14.57 -22.51
CA VAL A 397 -12.64 -14.55 -21.90
C VAL A 397 -13.41 -13.28 -22.28
N LEU A 398 -12.74 -12.13 -22.38
CA LEU A 398 -13.38 -10.86 -22.72
C LEU A 398 -13.50 -10.62 -24.24
N TYR A 399 -12.66 -11.26 -25.06
CA TYR A 399 -12.60 -11.10 -26.52
C TYR A 399 -13.93 -11.37 -27.27
N PRO A 400 -14.71 -12.43 -26.93
CA PRO A 400 -15.99 -12.69 -27.59
C PRO A 400 -17.00 -11.57 -27.36
N TYR A 401 -17.00 -10.98 -26.17
CA TYR A 401 -17.91 -9.89 -25.80
C TYR A 401 -17.54 -8.58 -26.48
N HIS A 402 -16.26 -8.35 -26.77
CA HIS A 402 -15.80 -7.20 -27.55
C HIS A 402 -16.30 -7.21 -29.01
N ARG A 403 -16.47 -8.41 -29.62
CA ARG A 403 -17.03 -8.53 -30.97
C ARG A 403 -18.54 -8.30 -31.00
N ALA A 404 -19.27 -8.73 -29.97
CA ALA A 404 -20.73 -8.58 -29.90
C ALA A 404 -21.19 -7.12 -29.72
N GLY A 405 -20.36 -6.26 -29.11
CA GLY A 405 -20.67 -4.82 -28.96
C GLY A 405 -20.47 -3.98 -30.23
N ARG A 406 -19.90 -4.54 -31.32
CA ARG A 406 -19.67 -3.83 -32.60
C ARG A 406 -20.82 -3.97 -33.60
N SER A 407 -21.88 -4.70 -33.26
CA SER A 407 -23.00 -5.00 -34.17
C SER A 407 -24.26 -4.16 -33.93
N HIS A 408 -24.14 -2.98 -33.30
CA HIS A 408 -25.25 -2.03 -33.14
C HIS A 408 -24.87 -0.63 -33.58
#